data_AF-A0A087TXX2-F1
#
_entry.id   AF-A0A087TXX2-F1
#
_cell.length_a   1.000
_cell.length_b   1.000
_cell.length_c   1.000
_cell.angle_alpha   90.00
_cell.angle_beta   90.00
_cell.angle_gamma   90.00
#
_symmetry.space_group_name_H-M   'P 1'
#
loop_
_entity.id
_entity.type
_entity.pdbx_description
1 polymer ?
#
loop_
_entity_poly.entity_id
_entity_poly.type
_entity_poly.pdbx_seq_one_letter_code
_entity_poly.pdbx_strand_id
1 'polypeptide(L)'
;MKWLILAFCVACAVQVTVSKKCNSAEDCDEGECCVSYVFLSSCQKLRNEGESCTPLVKESDQTPDKYHFQCPCKEDLKCVATYKLRIGEHTIRLRPKCLKPEDEDLDTTLEPFGTPEAE
;
A
#
# COMPACT_ATOMS: atom_id res chain seq x y z
N MET A 1 -17.85 21.37 36.05
CA MET A 1 -17.58 19.92 35.97
C MET A 1 -18.52 19.17 35.02
N LYS A 2 -19.84 19.43 34.98
CA LYS A 2 -20.81 18.71 34.11
C LYS A 2 -20.57 18.89 32.60
N TRP A 3 -20.09 20.05 32.19
CA TRP A 3 -19.86 20.41 30.79
C TRP A 3 -18.61 19.76 30.16
N LEU A 4 -17.63 19.36 30.99
CA LEU A 4 -16.40 18.71 30.50
C LEU A 4 -16.64 17.25 30.08
N ILE A 5 -17.59 16.56 30.72
CA ILE A 5 -17.95 15.18 30.38
C ILE A 5 -18.72 15.12 29.05
N LEU A 6 -19.54 16.14 28.77
CA LEU A 6 -20.31 16.24 27.52
C LEU A 6 -19.40 16.53 26.32
N ALA A 7 -18.36 17.36 26.49
CA ALA A 7 -17.37 17.62 25.45
C ALA A 7 -16.52 16.38 25.11
N PHE A 8 -16.19 15.56 26.12
CA PHE A 8 -15.40 14.35 25.91
C PHE A 8 -16.16 13.24 25.17
N CYS A 9 -17.48 13.09 25.39
CA CYS A 9 -18.30 12.11 24.67
C CYS A 9 -18.46 12.44 23.17
N VAL A 10 -18.45 13.71 22.78
CA VAL A 10 -18.54 14.10 21.37
C VAL A 10 -17.22 13.86 20.63
N ALA A 11 -16.08 14.01 21.30
CA ALA A 11 -14.76 13.73 20.71
C ALA A 11 -14.52 12.24 20.42
N CYS A 12 -15.09 11.34 21.21
CA CYS A 12 -14.90 9.88 21.03
C CYS A 12 -15.79 9.26 19.94
N ALA A 13 -16.83 9.95 19.46
CA ALA A 13 -17.76 9.40 18.48
C ALA A 13 -17.20 9.32 17.04
N VAL A 14 -16.02 9.87 16.78
CA VAL A 14 -15.51 10.07 15.42
C VAL A 14 -14.71 8.88 14.86
N GLN A 15 -14.42 7.84 15.66
CA GLN A 15 -13.40 6.86 15.23
C GLN A 15 -13.89 5.44 14.91
N VAL A 16 -15.18 5.24 14.64
CA VAL A 16 -15.64 3.98 14.04
C VAL A 16 -15.75 4.18 12.53
N THR A 17 -14.60 4.17 11.83
CA THR A 17 -14.57 4.12 10.37
C THR A 17 -14.96 2.71 9.92
N VAL A 18 -16.27 2.43 9.87
CA VAL A 18 -16.79 1.32 9.08
C VAL A 18 -16.34 1.56 7.65
N SER A 19 -15.59 0.61 7.07
CA SER A 19 -15.06 0.75 5.71
C SER A 19 -16.19 1.05 4.73
N LYS A 20 -16.25 2.30 4.27
CA LYS A 20 -17.28 2.83 3.38
C LYS A 20 -17.15 2.13 2.03
N LYS A 21 -18.26 1.70 1.44
CA LYS A 21 -18.25 1.21 0.06
C LYS A 21 -17.97 2.39 -0.88
N CYS A 22 -17.14 2.18 -1.89
CA CYS A 22 -16.74 3.23 -2.84
C CYS A 22 -16.88 2.76 -4.29
N ASN A 23 -17.13 3.68 -5.21
CA ASN A 23 -17.11 3.44 -6.65
C ASN A 23 -16.01 4.23 -7.37
N SER A 24 -15.46 5.27 -6.75
CA SER A 24 -14.26 5.97 -7.23
C SER A 24 -13.44 6.46 -6.04
N ALA A 25 -12.25 6.99 -6.31
CA ALA A 25 -11.40 7.61 -5.29
C ALA A 25 -12.08 8.82 -4.62
N GLU A 26 -12.97 9.53 -5.32
CA GLU A 26 -13.69 10.70 -4.81
C GLU A 26 -14.74 10.36 -3.74
N ASP A 27 -15.15 9.10 -3.64
CA ASP A 27 -16.06 8.64 -2.59
C ASP A 27 -15.39 8.54 -1.20
N CYS A 28 -14.05 8.55 -1.18
CA CYS A 28 -13.23 8.34 0.01
C CYS A 28 -12.66 9.67 0.53
N ASP A 29 -12.35 9.70 1.83
CA ASP A 29 -11.82 10.89 2.47
C ASP A 29 -10.34 11.14 2.09
N GLU A 30 -9.83 12.34 2.41
CA GLU A 30 -8.42 12.66 2.20
C GLU A 30 -7.51 11.65 2.93
N GLY A 31 -6.52 11.12 2.21
CA GLY A 31 -5.63 10.08 2.73
C GLY A 31 -6.20 8.66 2.67
N GLU A 32 -7.31 8.46 1.97
CA GLU A 32 -7.88 7.16 1.65
C GLU A 32 -7.88 6.90 0.13
N CYS A 33 -8.04 5.64 -0.26
CA CYS A 33 -8.21 5.23 -1.65
C CYS A 33 -9.33 4.20 -1.77
N CYS A 34 -9.96 4.12 -2.95
CA CYS A 34 -10.94 3.09 -3.23
C CYS A 34 -10.26 1.78 -3.65
N VAL A 35 -10.38 0.74 -2.81
CA VAL A 35 -9.84 -0.59 -3.10
C VAL A 35 -10.96 -1.49 -3.60
N SER A 36 -10.76 -2.10 -4.77
CA SER A 36 -11.63 -3.13 -5.32
C SER A 36 -11.09 -4.52 -5.05
N TYR A 37 -11.91 -5.33 -4.39
CA TYR A 37 -11.82 -6.78 -4.33
C TYR A 37 -12.79 -7.37 -5.35
N VAL A 38 -12.64 -8.67 -5.66
CA VAL A 38 -13.38 -9.39 -6.72
C VAL A 38 -14.90 -9.11 -6.73
N PHE A 39 -15.51 -8.91 -5.56
CA PHE A 39 -16.97 -8.66 -5.44
C PHE A 39 -17.34 -7.43 -4.60
N LEU A 40 -16.37 -6.72 -4.05
CA LEU A 40 -16.60 -5.66 -3.06
C LEU A 40 -15.56 -4.56 -3.22
N SER A 41 -16.00 -3.31 -3.15
CA SER A 41 -15.12 -2.16 -3.07
C SER A 41 -15.30 -1.43 -1.75
N SER A 42 -14.20 -0.98 -1.17
CA SER A 42 -14.22 -0.18 0.05
C SER A 42 -13.08 0.81 0.14
N CYS A 43 -13.32 1.93 0.82
CA CYS A 43 -12.30 2.90 1.16
C CYS A 43 -11.34 2.29 2.17
N GLN A 44 -10.04 2.41 1.87
CA GLN A 44 -8.97 2.06 2.80
C GLN A 44 -7.97 3.21 2.89
N LYS A 45 -7.27 3.27 4.02
CA LYS A 45 -6.22 4.27 4.23
C LYS A 45 -5.01 3.99 3.34
N LEU A 46 -4.36 5.07 2.90
CA LEU A 46 -3.07 5.01 2.24
C LEU A 46 -2.02 4.34 3.15
N ARG A 47 -1.08 3.63 2.52
CA ARG A 47 -0.05 2.85 3.24
C ARG A 47 1.03 3.79 3.80
N ASN A 48 1.37 3.58 5.07
CA ASN A 48 2.38 4.33 5.79
C ASN A 48 3.79 3.77 5.54
N GLU A 49 4.79 4.52 5.98
CA GLU A 49 6.19 4.09 5.94
C GLU A 49 6.39 2.73 6.63
N GLY A 50 7.17 1.86 5.99
CA GLY A 50 7.47 0.51 6.46
C GLY A 50 6.37 -0.54 6.20
N GLU A 51 5.16 -0.11 5.82
CA GLU A 51 4.07 -1.04 5.50
C GLU A 51 4.30 -1.76 4.18
N SER A 52 3.83 -3.01 4.10
CA SER A 52 3.89 -3.77 2.85
C SER A 52 3.07 -3.10 1.76
N CYS A 53 3.61 -3.11 0.55
CA CYS A 53 2.92 -2.64 -0.63
C CYS A 53 3.09 -3.68 -1.75
N THR A 54 2.20 -3.62 -2.72
CA THR A 54 2.28 -4.36 -3.97
C THR A 54 2.74 -3.34 -4.98
N PRO A 55 3.80 -3.61 -5.78
CA PRO A 55 4.17 -2.74 -6.87
C PRO A 55 2.91 -2.57 -7.72
N LEU A 56 2.47 -1.33 -7.87
CA LEU A 56 1.28 -1.00 -8.63
C LEU A 56 1.48 -1.56 -10.03
N VAL A 57 0.90 -2.73 -10.31
CA VAL A 57 0.47 -3.04 -11.66
C VAL A 57 -0.67 -2.07 -11.84
N LYS A 58 -0.34 -0.87 -12.35
CA LYS A 58 -1.35 -0.01 -12.96
C LYS A 58 -1.95 -0.91 -14.03
N GLU A 59 -3.10 -1.51 -13.71
CA GLU A 59 -3.91 -2.10 -14.74
C GLU A 59 -4.14 -0.95 -15.71
N SER A 60 -3.58 -1.10 -16.91
CA SER A 60 -3.70 -0.26 -18.10
C SER A 60 -4.77 0.83 -17.95
N ASP A 61 -4.40 2.10 -18.10
CA ASP A 61 -5.15 3.36 -18.41
C ASP A 61 -6.71 3.44 -18.37
N GLN A 62 -7.42 2.44 -17.83
CA GLN A 62 -8.83 2.16 -18.04
C GLN A 62 -9.65 2.41 -16.78
N THR A 63 -9.03 2.39 -15.59
CA THR A 63 -9.66 2.71 -14.29
C THR A 63 -8.67 3.43 -13.36
N PRO A 64 -8.29 4.69 -13.66
CA PRO A 64 -7.28 5.42 -12.87
C PRO A 64 -7.66 5.61 -11.39
N ASP A 65 -8.93 5.42 -11.03
CA ASP A 65 -9.49 5.77 -9.73
C ASP A 65 -9.77 4.57 -8.80
N LYS A 66 -9.37 3.34 -9.18
CA LYS A 66 -9.53 2.13 -8.35
C LYS A 66 -8.24 1.34 -8.23
N TYR A 67 -7.93 0.93 -7.00
CA TYR A 67 -6.78 0.08 -6.71
C TYR A 67 -7.22 -1.36 -6.46
N HIS A 68 -6.54 -2.32 -7.06
CA HIS A 68 -6.78 -3.73 -6.79
C HIS A 68 -6.04 -4.16 -5.53
N PHE A 69 -6.75 -4.86 -4.64
CA PHE A 69 -6.26 -5.49 -3.40
C PHE A 69 -5.76 -4.55 -2.30
N GLN A 70 -5.17 -3.41 -2.62
CA GLN A 70 -4.55 -2.52 -1.64
C GLN A 70 -4.30 -1.10 -2.15
N CYS A 71 -4.36 -0.13 -1.23
CA CYS A 71 -4.02 1.26 -1.51
C CYS A 71 -2.53 1.49 -1.83
N PRO A 72 -2.21 2.60 -2.53
CA PRO A 72 -0.84 3.02 -2.72
C PRO A 72 -0.23 3.53 -1.40
N CYS A 73 1.08 3.76 -1.44
CA CYS A 73 1.78 4.48 -0.38
C CYS A 73 1.27 5.92 -0.29
N LYS A 74 1.38 6.52 0.90
CA LYS A 74 1.15 7.96 1.09
C LYS A 74 2.05 8.79 0.18
N GLU A 75 1.67 10.07 0.03
CA GLU A 75 2.49 11.08 -0.62
C GLU A 75 3.92 11.04 -0.04
N ASP A 76 4.91 11.25 -0.91
CA ASP A 76 6.35 11.19 -0.62
C ASP A 76 6.92 9.80 -0.26
N LEU A 77 6.12 8.74 -0.34
CA LEU A 77 6.59 7.35 -0.17
C LEU A 77 6.55 6.59 -1.49
N LYS A 78 7.57 5.75 -1.71
CA LYS A 78 7.65 4.84 -2.85
C LYS A 78 7.54 3.39 -2.39
N CYS A 79 6.91 2.56 -3.21
CA CYS A 79 6.85 1.13 -2.99
C CYS A 79 8.15 0.46 -3.49
N VAL A 80 9.07 0.18 -2.56
CA VAL A 80 10.42 -0.32 -2.84
C VAL A 80 10.55 -1.78 -2.41
N ALA A 81 11.11 -2.63 -3.27
CA ALA A 81 11.35 -4.03 -2.95
C ALA A 81 12.50 -4.17 -1.94
N THR A 82 12.29 -4.87 -0.82
CA THR A 82 13.38 -5.14 0.13
C THR A 82 14.42 -6.11 -0.45
N TYR A 83 13.99 -7.04 -1.31
CA TYR A 83 14.90 -7.94 -2.02
C TYR A 83 14.53 -8.05 -3.48
N LYS A 84 15.54 -8.18 -4.33
CA LYS A 84 15.38 -8.49 -5.76
C LYS A 84 16.04 -9.83 -6.03
N LEU A 85 15.26 -10.78 -6.53
CA LEU A 85 15.74 -12.08 -6.97
C LEU A 85 15.77 -12.09 -8.49
N ARG A 86 16.94 -12.30 -9.09
CA ARG A 86 17.08 -12.45 -10.55
C ARG A 86 17.05 -13.93 -10.90
N ILE A 87 16.07 -14.35 -11.71
CA ILE A 87 15.98 -15.70 -12.25
C ILE A 87 16.05 -15.59 -13.78
N GLY A 88 17.22 -15.88 -14.36
CA GLY A 88 17.48 -15.63 -15.78
C GLY A 88 17.33 -14.14 -16.12
N GLU A 89 16.47 -13.83 -17.09
CA GLU A 89 16.16 -12.45 -17.50
C GLU A 89 15.09 -11.78 -16.60
N HIS A 90 14.42 -12.53 -15.72
CA HIS A 90 13.33 -12.03 -14.90
C HIS A 90 13.81 -11.55 -13.52
N THR A 91 13.35 -10.37 -13.08
CA THR A 91 13.58 -9.87 -11.72
C THR A 91 12.30 -9.94 -10.90
N ILE A 92 12.30 -10.75 -9.86
CA ILE A 92 11.21 -10.87 -8.89
C ILE A 92 11.47 -9.88 -7.75
N ARG A 93 10.50 -9.00 -7.50
CA ARG A 93 10.50 -8.04 -6.38
C ARG A 93 9.86 -8.70 -5.16
N LEU A 94 10.63 -8.88 -4.09
CA LEU A 94 10.19 -9.55 -2.88
C LEU A 94 10.02 -8.55 -1.74
N ARG A 95 8.95 -8.75 -0.97
CA ARG A 95 8.58 -7.97 0.22
C ARG A 95 8.66 -6.46 -0.01
N PRO A 96 7.87 -5.91 -0.95
CA PRO A 96 7.88 -4.48 -1.18
C PRO A 96 7.29 -3.74 0.02
N LYS A 97 7.90 -2.61 0.38
CA LYS A 97 7.46 -1.72 1.46
C LYS A 97 7.44 -0.26 1.02
N CYS A 98 6.59 0.53 1.65
CA CYS A 98 6.58 1.98 1.45
C CYS A 98 7.77 2.61 2.18
N LEU A 99 8.72 3.17 1.45
CA LEU A 99 9.91 3.82 1.99
C LEU A 99 10.08 5.20 1.37
N LYS A 100 10.81 6.09 2.04
CA LYS A 100 11.20 7.35 1.44
C LYS A 100 12.21 7.08 0.32
N PRO A 101 12.24 7.91 -0.73
CA PRO A 101 13.19 7.75 -1.83
C PRO A 101 14.66 7.81 -1.40
N GLU A 102 14.96 8.42 -0.25
CA GLU A 102 16.32 8.53 0.32
C GLU A 102 16.79 7.25 1.02
N ASP A 103 15.88 6.31 1.31
CA ASP A 103 16.17 5.01 1.95
C ASP A 103 16.27 3.86 0.93
N GLU A 104 16.30 4.17 -0.38
CA GLU A 104 16.39 3.19 -1.48
C GLU A 104 17.74 2.44 -1.55
N ASP A 105 18.74 2.82 -0.74
CA ASP A 105 20.09 2.24 -0.74
C ASP A 105 20.20 0.82 -0.15
N LEU A 106 19.10 0.23 0.37
CA LEU A 106 19.07 -1.18 0.78
C LEU A 106 18.76 -2.11 -0.42
N ASP A 107 19.54 -2.00 -1.51
CA ASP A 107 19.48 -2.95 -2.62
C ASP A 107 20.27 -4.22 -2.28
N THR A 108 19.70 -5.08 -1.43
CA THR A 108 20.25 -6.41 -1.22
C THR A 108 19.77 -7.30 -2.36
N THR A 109 20.49 -7.26 -3.49
CA THR A 109 20.32 -8.24 -4.57
C THR A 109 20.71 -9.62 -4.01
N LEU A 110 19.74 -10.53 -3.91
CA LEU A 110 20.01 -11.92 -3.60
C LEU A 110 20.33 -12.61 -4.93
N GLU A 111 21.61 -12.87 -5.17
CA GLU A 111 22.02 -13.70 -6.29
C GLU A 111 21.55 -15.15 -6.05
N PRO A 112 21.00 -15.84 -7.06
CA PRO A 112 20.66 -17.24 -6.92
C PRO A 112 21.89 -18.04 -6.53
N PHE A 113 21.72 -18.94 -5.57
CA PHE A 113 22.69 -19.98 -5.25
C PHE A 113 23.22 -20.59 -6.55
N GLY A 114 24.55 -20.68 -6.63
CA GLY A 114 25.31 -20.98 -7.83
C GLY A 114 24.74 -22.13 -8.66
N THR A 115 24.92 -21.99 -9.98
CA THR A 115 24.92 -23.12 -10.90
C THR A 115 25.75 -24.26 -10.30
N PRO A 116 25.24 -25.51 -10.23
CA PRO A 116 26.14 -26.62 -9.99
C PRO A 116 27.14 -26.62 -11.14
N GLU A 117 28.42 -26.42 -10.82
CA GLU A 117 29.52 -26.70 -11.72
C GLU A 117 29.36 -28.16 -12.16
N ALA A 118 29.04 -28.35 -13.44
CA ALA A 118 29.06 -29.66 -14.06
C ALA A 118 30.53 -30.01 -14.33
N GLU A 119 31.11 -30.82 -13.45
CA GLU A 119 32.29 -31.66 -13.75
C GLU A 119 31.84 -33.06 -14.20
#